data_AF-A0A1W9PMC6-F1
#
_entry.id   AF-A0A1W9PMC6-F1
#
_cell.length_a   1.000
_cell.length_b   1.000
_cell.length_c   1.000
_cell.angle_alpha   90.00
_cell.angle_beta   90.00
_cell.angle_gamma   90.00
#
_symmetry.space_group_name_H-M   'P 1'
#
loop_
_entity.id
_entity.type
_entity.pdbx_description
1 polymer ?
#
loop_
_entity_poly.entity_id
_entity_poly.type
_entity_poly.pdbx_seq_one_letter_code
_entity_poly.pdbx_strand_id
1 'polypeptide(L)'
;MMVTVDKILEKVEDLPSPDFVVQRIVQVASNPNASAKEVSQVISTDPSLSSRILKIANSAYYGIPRKISVLSEAVMILGFKTVRNLALSVFTYDRFFKKIDEKSPIDRKRLWRHFVVTAVIAETLASTVGYPVKEELFITGLLHDIGKIVYDVITPRILVSAYEVASRMKKTFTDVESDLGIPHHGIIGAKLLEKWNFPDLIITTVENHHNPSSARESVYSEIVSMVHISDVLANLLYPGDSLSFGDPHLDPEALNDISIKPKGLLNLLEKSKEMISKAKELLDM
;
A
#
# COMPACT_ATOMS: atom_id res chain seq x y z
N MET A 1 5.39 6.73 30.03
CA MET A 1 3.94 6.87 29.78
C MET A 1 3.61 5.90 28.66
N MET A 2 2.66 4.98 28.85
CA MET A 2 2.29 4.01 27.80
C MET A 2 1.71 4.77 26.61
N VAL A 3 2.19 4.45 25.41
CA VAL A 3 1.74 5.06 24.15
C VAL A 3 0.49 4.30 23.71
N THR A 4 -0.62 5.00 23.54
CA THR A 4 -1.91 4.42 23.14
C THR A 4 -2.26 4.84 21.72
N VAL A 5 -3.15 4.09 21.08
CA VAL A 5 -3.68 4.45 19.75
C VAL A 5 -4.26 5.87 19.79
N ASP A 6 -5.11 6.18 20.77
CA ASP A 6 -5.75 7.50 20.87
C ASP A 6 -4.73 8.65 20.94
N LYS A 7 -3.64 8.49 21.71
CA LYS A 7 -2.58 9.50 21.81
C LYS A 7 -1.81 9.69 20.51
N ILE A 8 -1.67 8.63 19.72
CA ILE A 8 -1.08 8.72 18.38
C ILE A 8 -2.07 9.48 17.47
N LEU A 9 -3.36 9.11 17.51
CA LEU A 9 -4.41 9.69 16.67
C LEU A 9 -4.73 11.16 16.98
N GLU A 10 -4.58 11.61 18.22
CA GLU A 10 -4.71 13.04 18.59
C GLU A 10 -3.73 13.91 17.78
N LYS A 11 -2.54 13.38 17.48
CA LYS A 11 -1.52 14.08 16.69
C LYS A 11 -1.59 13.78 15.20
N VAL A 12 -2.45 12.86 14.77
CA VAL A 12 -2.64 12.54 13.35
C VAL A 12 -3.21 13.72 12.56
N GLU A 13 -3.79 14.73 13.22
CA GLU A 13 -4.15 16.00 12.55
C GLU A 13 -2.96 16.72 11.92
N ASP A 14 -1.75 16.46 12.43
CA ASP A 14 -0.51 16.99 11.86
C ASP A 14 -0.05 16.20 10.62
N LEU A 15 -0.65 15.03 10.33
CA LEU A 15 -0.35 14.30 9.11
C LEU A 15 -0.98 14.99 7.90
N PRO A 16 -0.23 15.17 6.80
CA PRO A 16 -0.81 15.64 5.56
C PRO A 16 -1.86 14.63 5.09
N SER A 17 -3.14 14.98 5.23
CA SER A 17 -4.25 14.26 4.62
C SER A 17 -4.18 14.39 3.10
N PRO A 18 -4.80 13.46 2.32
CA PRO A 18 -5.01 13.66 0.89
C PRO A 18 -5.50 15.08 0.62
N ASP A 19 -4.71 15.85 -0.14
CA ASP A 19 -5.07 17.21 -0.51
C ASP A 19 -6.42 17.22 -1.23
N PHE A 20 -7.08 18.38 -1.28
CA PHE A 20 -8.37 18.56 -1.95
C PHE A 20 -8.39 17.95 -3.36
N VAL A 21 -7.29 18.06 -4.11
CA VAL A 21 -7.13 17.48 -5.45
C VAL A 21 -7.26 15.96 -5.42
N VAL A 22 -6.57 15.26 -4.51
CA VAL A 22 -6.58 13.80 -4.40
C VAL A 22 -7.93 13.29 -3.92
N GLN A 23 -8.52 13.95 -2.92
CA GLN A 23 -9.89 13.63 -2.47
C GLN A 23 -10.90 13.78 -3.60
N ARG A 24 -10.78 14.87 -4.39
CA ARG A 24 -11.65 15.11 -5.53
C ARG A 24 -11.45 14.06 -6.63
N ILE A 25 -10.22 13.62 -6.88
CA ILE A 25 -9.94 12.51 -7.80
C ILE A 25 -10.62 11.23 -7.32
N VAL A 26 -10.48 10.88 -6.04
CA VAL A 26 -11.14 9.70 -5.44
C VAL A 26 -12.65 9.76 -5.61
N GLN A 27 -13.26 10.91 -5.32
CA GLN A 27 -14.71 11.12 -5.48
C GLN A 27 -15.17 10.97 -6.94
N VAL A 28 -14.53 11.70 -7.86
CA VAL A 28 -14.95 11.71 -9.28
C VAL A 28 -14.67 10.36 -9.94
N ALA A 29 -13.52 9.72 -9.65
CA ALA A 29 -13.17 8.43 -10.23
C ALA A 29 -13.98 7.25 -9.66
N SER A 30 -14.66 7.45 -8.53
CA SER A 30 -15.56 6.44 -7.95
C SER A 30 -17.03 6.65 -8.35
N ASN A 31 -17.35 7.75 -9.06
CA ASN A 31 -18.70 8.01 -9.56
C ASN A 31 -18.94 7.23 -10.86
N PRO A 32 -19.95 6.33 -10.93
CA PRO A 32 -20.23 5.54 -12.13
C PRO A 32 -20.67 6.37 -13.33
N ASN A 33 -21.09 7.62 -13.12
CA ASN A 33 -21.52 8.55 -14.17
C ASN A 33 -20.42 9.54 -14.59
N ALA A 34 -19.22 9.46 -14.03
CA ALA A 34 -18.15 10.38 -14.38
C ALA A 34 -17.58 10.10 -15.78
N SER A 35 -17.24 11.17 -16.48
CA SER A 35 -16.51 11.12 -17.74
C SER A 35 -15.01 11.15 -17.53
N ALA A 36 -14.26 10.60 -18.49
CA ALA A 36 -12.79 10.69 -18.48
C ALA A 36 -12.29 12.15 -18.47
N LYS A 37 -13.08 13.06 -19.07
CA LYS A 37 -12.81 14.49 -19.08
C LYS A 37 -12.87 15.08 -17.68
N GLU A 38 -13.91 14.78 -16.91
CA GLU A 38 -14.06 15.28 -15.53
C GLU A 38 -12.91 14.84 -14.63
N VAL A 39 -12.52 13.56 -14.67
CA VAL A 39 -11.35 13.06 -13.91
C VAL A 39 -10.08 13.79 -14.34
N SER A 40 -9.85 13.88 -15.65
CA SER A 40 -8.65 14.54 -16.18
C SER A 40 -8.59 16.02 -15.81
N GLN A 41 -9.72 16.73 -15.73
CA GLN A 41 -9.77 18.13 -15.34
C GLN A 41 -9.36 18.33 -13.88
N VAL A 42 -9.80 17.45 -12.98
CA VAL A 42 -9.37 17.51 -11.57
C VAL A 42 -7.87 17.29 -11.46
N ILE A 43 -7.34 16.25 -12.12
CA ILE A 43 -5.90 15.96 -12.09
C ILE A 43 -5.08 17.13 -12.66
N SER A 44 -5.57 17.74 -13.73
CA SER A 44 -4.89 18.86 -14.42
C SER A 44 -4.71 20.11 -13.54
N THR A 45 -5.40 20.20 -12.40
CA THR A 45 -5.20 21.31 -11.44
C THR A 45 -3.85 21.24 -10.72
N ASP A 46 -3.19 20.08 -10.73
CA ASP A 46 -1.85 19.87 -10.23
C ASP A 46 -0.92 19.39 -11.37
N PRO A 47 -0.07 20.29 -11.93
CA PRO A 47 0.86 19.93 -13.00
C PRO A 47 1.89 18.87 -12.59
N SER A 48 2.30 18.84 -11.31
CA SER A 48 3.25 17.84 -10.79
C SER A 48 2.61 16.46 -10.81
N LEU A 49 1.42 16.34 -10.23
CA LEU A 49 0.62 15.10 -10.24
C LEU A 49 0.32 14.63 -11.67
N SER A 50 -0.08 15.55 -12.55
CA SER A 50 -0.36 15.29 -13.95
C SER A 50 0.83 14.67 -14.67
N SER A 51 2.01 15.27 -14.53
CA SER A 51 3.22 14.78 -15.20
C SER A 51 3.67 13.42 -14.68
N ARG A 52 3.54 13.17 -13.37
CA ARG A 52 3.86 11.87 -12.74
C ARG A 52 2.88 10.78 -13.17
N ILE A 53 1.57 11.05 -13.19
CA ILE A 53 0.57 10.09 -13.69
C ILE A 53 0.85 9.72 -15.14
N LEU A 54 1.12 10.69 -16.03
CA LEU A 54 1.48 10.40 -17.42
C LEU A 54 2.77 9.60 -17.53
N LYS A 55 3.81 9.93 -16.75
CA LYS A 55 5.07 9.17 -16.74
C LYS A 55 4.84 7.72 -16.34
N ILE A 56 4.09 7.48 -15.28
CA ILE A 56 3.79 6.14 -14.77
C ILE A 56 2.85 5.39 -15.73
N ALA A 57 1.83 6.03 -16.30
CA ALA A 57 0.96 5.43 -17.31
C ALA A 57 1.74 4.96 -18.55
N ASN A 58 2.83 5.64 -18.89
CA ASN A 58 3.72 5.31 -19.99
C ASN A 58 4.82 4.28 -19.65
N SER A 59 4.81 3.74 -18.43
CA SER A 59 5.80 2.76 -17.95
C SER A 59 5.61 1.39 -18.60
N ALA A 60 6.65 0.55 -18.47
CA ALA A 60 6.56 -0.85 -18.87
C ALA A 60 5.48 -1.62 -18.09
N TYR A 61 5.12 -1.16 -16.88
CA TYR A 61 4.13 -1.78 -16.02
C TYR A 61 2.76 -1.93 -16.69
N TYR A 62 2.28 -0.87 -17.32
CA TYR A 62 0.98 -0.86 -17.99
C TYR A 62 1.02 -1.41 -19.42
N GLY A 63 2.21 -1.66 -19.97
CA GLY A 63 2.37 -2.33 -21.27
C GLY A 63 1.72 -1.60 -22.46
N ILE A 64 1.51 -0.29 -22.36
CA ILE A 64 0.85 0.49 -23.42
C ILE A 64 1.85 0.64 -24.60
N PRO A 65 1.50 0.19 -25.81
CA PRO A 65 2.45 0.07 -26.92
C PRO A 65 2.89 1.42 -27.52
N ARG A 66 2.25 2.51 -27.12
CA ARG A 66 2.56 3.87 -27.59
C ARG A 66 2.56 4.85 -26.42
N LYS A 67 3.20 6.01 -26.61
CA LYS A 67 3.23 7.05 -25.59
C LYS A 67 1.93 7.86 -25.58
N ILE A 68 1.40 8.05 -24.38
CA ILE A 68 0.24 8.89 -24.05
C ILE A 68 0.74 10.25 -23.59
N SER A 69 0.20 11.33 -24.16
CA SER A 69 0.53 12.71 -23.76
C SER A 69 -0.64 13.44 -23.09
N VAL A 70 -1.84 12.86 -23.08
CA VAL A 70 -3.07 13.50 -22.61
C VAL A 70 -3.71 12.70 -21.47
N LEU A 71 -4.09 13.38 -20.38
CA LEU A 71 -4.65 12.73 -19.19
C LEU A 71 -5.99 12.03 -19.46
N SER A 72 -6.90 12.65 -20.23
CA SER A 72 -8.18 12.01 -20.56
C SER A 72 -7.98 10.69 -21.30
N GLU A 73 -6.93 10.62 -22.11
CA GLU A 73 -6.54 9.41 -22.82
C GLU A 73 -5.98 8.34 -21.88
N ALA A 74 -5.14 8.73 -20.92
CA ALA A 74 -4.70 7.83 -19.85
C ALA A 74 -5.89 7.27 -19.05
N VAL A 75 -6.89 8.10 -18.72
CA VAL A 75 -8.12 7.66 -18.04
C VAL A 75 -8.93 6.68 -18.90
N MET A 76 -9.04 6.92 -20.22
CA MET A 76 -9.75 6.00 -21.12
C MET A 76 -9.05 4.65 -21.27
N ILE A 77 -7.72 4.63 -21.33
CA ILE A 77 -6.94 3.40 -21.56
C ILE A 77 -6.78 2.60 -20.26
N LEU A 78 -6.40 3.27 -19.16
CA LEU A 78 -6.15 2.62 -17.88
C LEU A 78 -7.41 2.39 -17.05
N GLY A 79 -8.45 3.19 -17.29
CA GLY A 79 -9.65 3.22 -16.48
C GLY A 79 -9.54 4.15 -15.26
N PHE A 80 -10.70 4.47 -14.71
CA PHE A 80 -10.89 5.44 -13.63
C PHE A 80 -10.24 4.96 -12.32
N LYS A 81 -10.42 3.68 -11.96
CA LYS A 81 -9.87 3.08 -10.74
C LYS A 81 -8.34 3.09 -10.75
N THR A 82 -7.72 2.74 -11.87
CA THR A 82 -6.26 2.76 -12.04
C THR A 82 -5.69 4.17 -11.88
N VAL A 83 -6.28 5.18 -12.55
CA VAL A 83 -5.81 6.56 -12.43
C VAL A 83 -5.99 7.12 -11.02
N ARG A 84 -7.10 6.77 -10.35
CA ARG A 84 -7.30 7.09 -8.93
C ARG A 84 -6.19 6.51 -8.06
N ASN A 85 -5.85 5.24 -8.26
CA ASN A 85 -4.80 4.57 -7.49
C ASN A 85 -3.43 5.22 -7.75
N LEU A 86 -3.12 5.57 -9.00
CA LEU A 86 -1.91 6.31 -9.34
C LEU A 86 -1.84 7.65 -8.61
N ALA A 87 -2.94 8.40 -8.56
CA ALA A 87 -2.98 9.65 -7.82
C ALA A 87 -2.71 9.45 -6.32
N LEU A 88 -3.29 8.41 -5.72
CA LEU A 88 -3.04 8.04 -4.33
C LEU A 88 -1.59 7.60 -4.10
N SER A 89 -0.98 6.85 -5.01
CA SER A 89 0.43 6.44 -4.93
C SER A 89 1.37 7.65 -4.99
N VAL A 90 1.13 8.55 -5.94
CA VAL A 90 1.91 9.78 -6.12
C VAL A 90 1.82 10.64 -4.86
N PHE A 91 0.61 10.83 -4.32
CA PHE A 91 0.37 11.56 -3.08
C PHE A 91 1.10 10.93 -1.88
N THR A 92 0.92 9.63 -1.68
CA THR A 92 1.54 8.90 -0.57
C THR A 92 3.05 9.05 -0.61
N TYR A 93 3.64 8.89 -1.80
CA TYR A 93 5.07 9.09 -2.00
C TYR A 93 5.52 10.53 -1.70
N ASP A 94 4.87 11.53 -2.31
CA ASP A 94 5.27 12.93 -2.18
C ASP A 94 5.20 13.43 -0.73
N ARG A 95 4.20 12.96 0.03
CA ARG A 95 3.99 13.38 1.42
C ARG A 95 4.91 12.68 2.41
N PHE A 96 5.14 11.38 2.24
CA PHE A 96 5.76 10.58 3.29
C PHE A 96 7.16 10.05 2.94
N PHE A 97 7.43 9.80 1.66
CA PHE A 97 8.65 9.09 1.25
C PHE A 97 9.67 9.98 0.52
N LYS A 98 9.22 11.04 -0.14
CA LYS A 98 10.08 11.94 -0.93
C LYS A 98 11.13 12.67 -0.09
N LYS A 99 10.77 13.09 1.12
CA LYS A 99 11.72 13.74 2.03
C LYS A 99 12.53 12.67 2.74
N ILE A 100 13.84 12.65 2.49
CA ILE A 100 14.79 11.80 3.21
C ILE A 100 15.28 12.61 4.41
N ASP A 101 15.05 12.10 5.63
CA ASP A 101 15.76 12.59 6.80
C ASP A 101 17.07 11.82 6.92
N GLU A 102 18.17 12.44 6.51
CA GLU A 102 19.51 11.82 6.55
C GLU A 102 19.96 11.41 7.95
N LYS A 103 19.29 11.91 9.00
CA LYS A 103 19.56 11.54 10.40
C LYS A 103 18.74 10.35 10.88
N SER A 104 17.71 9.95 10.14
CA SER A 104 16.90 8.79 10.50
C SER A 104 17.60 7.51 10.03
N PRO A 105 17.71 6.47 10.87
CA PRO A 105 18.21 5.16 10.44
C PRO A 105 17.19 4.41 9.55
N ILE A 106 15.97 4.93 9.41
CA ILE A 106 14.93 4.34 8.58
C ILE A 106 15.18 4.66 7.11
N ASP A 107 15.49 3.63 6.32
CA ASP A 107 15.60 3.77 4.87
C ASP A 107 14.22 3.84 4.23
N ARG A 108 13.71 5.06 4.08
CA ARG A 108 12.41 5.32 3.45
C ARG A 108 12.32 4.84 2.01
N LYS A 109 13.42 4.72 1.27
CA LYS A 109 13.39 4.19 -0.11
C LYS A 109 13.10 2.70 -0.09
N ARG A 110 13.70 1.97 0.85
CA ARG A 110 13.42 0.55 1.07
C ARG A 110 11.98 0.35 1.57
N LEU A 111 11.51 1.18 2.49
CA LEU A 111 10.12 1.12 2.94
C LEU A 111 9.13 1.42 1.82
N TRP A 112 9.43 2.40 0.94
CA TRP A 112 8.62 2.65 -0.25
C TRP A 112 8.61 1.44 -1.20
N ARG A 113 9.76 0.80 -1.41
CA ARG A 113 9.84 -0.43 -2.21
C ARG A 113 8.96 -1.52 -1.64
N HIS A 114 8.90 -1.71 -0.32
CA HIS A 114 7.96 -2.65 0.32
C HIS A 114 6.51 -2.36 -0.08
N PHE A 115 6.07 -1.12 0.06
CA PHE A 115 4.69 -0.72 -0.25
C PHE A 115 4.33 -1.00 -1.72
N VAL A 116 5.21 -0.64 -2.65
CA VAL A 116 5.00 -0.88 -4.09
C VAL A 116 5.04 -2.37 -4.42
N VAL A 117 6.00 -3.11 -3.88
CA VAL A 117 6.14 -4.54 -4.13
C VAL A 117 4.90 -5.29 -3.62
N THR A 118 4.42 -5.00 -2.42
CA THR A 118 3.18 -5.58 -1.88
C THR A 118 1.97 -5.24 -2.76
N ALA A 119 1.84 -3.99 -3.22
CA ALA A 119 0.77 -3.58 -4.15
C ALA A 119 0.80 -4.36 -5.47
N VAL A 120 1.98 -4.51 -6.07
CA VAL A 120 2.16 -5.24 -7.34
C VAL A 120 1.89 -6.73 -7.18
N ILE A 121 2.37 -7.36 -6.09
CA ILE A 121 2.08 -8.76 -5.80
C ILE A 121 0.58 -8.95 -5.58
N ALA A 122 -0.09 -8.06 -4.84
CA ALA A 122 -1.53 -8.14 -4.59
C ALA A 122 -2.35 -8.05 -5.87
N GLU A 123 -2.01 -7.12 -6.78
CA GLU A 123 -2.67 -7.00 -8.09
C GLU A 123 -2.39 -8.23 -9.00
N THR A 124 -1.18 -8.77 -8.94
CA THR A 124 -0.79 -9.97 -9.69
C THR A 124 -1.52 -11.21 -9.16
N LEU A 125 -1.68 -11.30 -7.83
CA LEU A 125 -2.43 -12.35 -7.17
C LEU A 125 -3.91 -12.28 -7.52
N ALA A 126 -4.53 -11.10 -7.42
CA ALA A 126 -5.91 -10.85 -7.86
C ALA A 126 -6.12 -11.33 -9.31
N SER A 127 -5.19 -11.00 -10.21
CA SER A 127 -5.22 -11.46 -11.59
C SER A 127 -5.09 -12.97 -11.75
N THR A 128 -4.31 -13.61 -10.88
CA THR A 128 -4.03 -15.05 -10.93
C THR A 128 -5.22 -15.87 -10.43
N VAL A 129 -5.93 -15.39 -9.42
CA VAL A 129 -7.12 -16.07 -8.86
C VAL A 129 -8.42 -15.66 -9.56
N GLY A 130 -8.39 -14.65 -10.42
CA GLY A 130 -9.57 -14.18 -11.14
C GLY A 130 -10.44 -13.23 -10.32
N TYR A 131 -9.88 -12.55 -9.33
CA TYR A 131 -10.60 -11.53 -8.54
C TYR A 131 -11.03 -10.37 -9.46
N PRO A 132 -12.30 -9.91 -9.39
CA PRO A 132 -12.88 -9.03 -10.39
C PRO A 132 -12.31 -7.61 -10.37
N VAL A 133 -11.88 -7.10 -9.21
CA VAL A 133 -11.43 -5.71 -9.06
C VAL A 133 -9.99 -5.65 -8.55
N LYS A 134 -9.05 -5.84 -9.48
CA LYS A 134 -7.61 -5.93 -9.19
C LYS A 134 -7.04 -4.61 -8.65
N GLU A 135 -7.63 -3.50 -9.09
CA GLU A 135 -7.25 -2.16 -8.65
C GLU A 135 -7.52 -1.97 -7.15
N GLU A 136 -8.51 -2.66 -6.58
CA GLU A 136 -8.74 -2.63 -5.12
C GLU A 136 -7.60 -3.31 -4.37
N LEU A 137 -7.04 -4.41 -4.90
CA LEU A 137 -5.87 -5.08 -4.30
C LEU A 137 -4.61 -4.24 -4.43
N PHE A 138 -4.38 -3.58 -5.56
CA PHE A 138 -3.23 -2.70 -5.73
C PHE A 138 -3.21 -1.61 -4.66
N ILE A 139 -4.30 -0.85 -4.51
CA ILE A 139 -4.31 0.28 -3.57
C ILE A 139 -4.31 -0.20 -2.11
N THR A 140 -4.97 -1.30 -1.81
CA THR A 140 -4.98 -1.87 -0.45
C THR A 140 -3.60 -2.39 -0.09
N GLY A 141 -2.93 -3.11 -0.99
CA GLY A 141 -1.54 -3.54 -0.82
C GLY A 141 -0.57 -2.37 -0.73
N LEU A 142 -0.83 -1.24 -1.37
CA LEU A 142 0.00 -0.05 -1.23
C LEU A 142 -0.15 0.61 0.15
N LEU A 143 -1.37 0.59 0.72
CA LEU A 143 -1.68 1.28 1.97
C LEU A 143 -1.62 0.37 3.21
N HIS A 144 -1.39 -0.94 3.04
CA HIS A 144 -1.45 -1.95 4.12
C HIS A 144 -0.62 -1.56 5.36
N ASP A 145 0.55 -0.97 5.14
CA ASP A 145 1.53 -0.65 6.18
C ASP A 145 1.53 0.84 6.58
N ILE A 146 0.50 1.61 6.20
CA ILE A 146 0.47 3.07 6.45
C ILE A 146 0.61 3.44 7.94
N GLY A 147 0.29 2.53 8.86
CA GLY A 147 0.54 2.69 10.29
C GLY A 147 2.03 2.88 10.65
N LYS A 148 2.96 2.26 9.90
CA LYS A 148 4.41 2.49 10.09
C LYS A 148 4.82 3.91 9.72
N ILE A 149 4.11 4.53 8.78
CA ILE A 149 4.29 5.95 8.44
C ILE A 149 3.75 6.86 9.53
N VAL A 150 2.63 6.50 10.15
CA VAL A 150 2.14 7.22 11.34
C VAL A 150 3.20 7.18 12.45
N TYR A 151 3.81 6.02 12.69
CA TYR A 151 4.92 5.89 13.63
C TYR A 151 6.10 6.81 13.26
N ASP A 152 6.51 6.82 11.98
CA ASP A 152 7.64 7.61 11.50
C ASP A 152 7.43 9.12 11.69
N VAL A 153 6.21 9.62 11.48
CA VAL A 153 5.93 11.05 11.54
C VAL A 153 5.59 11.52 12.96
N ILE A 154 4.75 10.78 13.68
CA ILE A 154 4.19 11.21 14.97
C ILE A 154 5.09 10.80 16.15
N THR A 155 5.72 9.63 16.05
CA THR A 155 6.55 9.06 17.12
C THR A 155 7.84 8.45 16.57
N PRO A 156 8.68 9.20 15.83
CA PRO A 156 9.85 8.68 15.14
C PRO A 156 10.81 7.91 16.06
N ARG A 157 10.94 8.35 17.32
CA ARG A 157 11.78 7.66 18.31
C ARG A 157 11.31 6.23 18.60
N ILE A 158 10.00 6.00 18.64
CA ILE A 158 9.43 4.65 18.84
C ILE A 158 9.71 3.80 17.62
N LEU A 159 9.50 4.33 16.42
CA LEU A 159 9.79 3.61 15.18
C LEU A 159 11.27 3.20 15.12
N VAL A 160 12.18 4.12 15.41
CA VAL A 160 13.63 3.85 15.42
C VAL A 160 13.97 2.78 16.45
N SER A 161 13.47 2.87 17.68
CA SER A 161 13.71 1.85 18.69
C SER A 161 13.17 0.47 18.30
N ALA A 162 11.94 0.42 17.75
CA ALA A 162 11.36 -0.83 17.26
C ALA A 162 12.18 -1.42 16.10
N TYR A 163 12.60 -0.59 15.14
CA TYR A 163 13.48 -0.97 14.04
C TYR A 163 14.82 -1.55 14.53
N GLU A 164 15.47 -0.90 15.51
CA GLU A 164 16.74 -1.36 16.06
C GLU A 164 16.59 -2.72 16.77
N VAL A 165 15.52 -2.89 17.54
CA VAL A 165 15.20 -4.17 18.20
C VAL A 165 14.93 -5.25 17.15
N ALA A 166 14.07 -4.98 16.17
CA ALA A 166 13.75 -5.92 15.09
C ALA A 166 15.02 -6.37 14.35
N SER A 167 15.87 -5.41 13.98
CA SER A 167 17.11 -5.67 13.24
C SER A 167 18.14 -6.48 14.05
N ARG A 168 18.34 -6.14 15.33
CA ARG A 168 19.30 -6.83 16.21
C ARG A 168 18.82 -8.22 16.61
N MET A 169 17.54 -8.35 16.93
CA MET A 169 16.95 -9.58 17.43
C MET A 169 16.41 -10.49 16.33
N LYS A 170 16.46 -10.04 15.06
CA LYS A 170 15.89 -10.75 13.90
C LYS A 170 14.42 -11.11 14.10
N LYS A 171 13.65 -10.11 14.56
CA LYS A 171 12.21 -10.24 14.82
C LYS A 171 11.38 -9.57 13.75
N THR A 172 10.15 -10.04 13.60
CA THR A 172 9.17 -9.31 12.80
C THR A 172 8.79 -8.01 13.49
N PHE A 173 8.30 -7.02 12.72
CA PHE A 173 7.88 -5.76 13.33
C PHE A 173 6.69 -5.97 14.30
N THR A 174 5.77 -6.88 13.98
CA THR A 174 4.63 -7.26 14.83
C THR A 174 5.06 -7.90 16.15
N ASP A 175 6.07 -8.78 16.12
CA ASP A 175 6.63 -9.37 17.35
C ASP A 175 7.22 -8.28 18.25
N VAL A 176 7.92 -7.30 17.67
CA VAL A 176 8.50 -6.19 18.42
C VAL A 176 7.42 -5.26 18.99
N GLU A 177 6.34 -5.01 18.26
CA GLU A 177 5.20 -4.25 18.78
C GLU A 177 4.61 -4.91 20.03
N SER A 178 4.42 -6.23 19.98
CA SER A 178 3.95 -7.04 21.10
C SER A 178 4.92 -7.02 22.28
N ASP A 179 6.21 -7.29 22.04
CA ASP A 179 7.25 -7.30 23.07
C ASP A 179 7.37 -5.97 23.81
N LEU A 180 7.26 -4.85 23.08
CA LEU A 180 7.38 -3.50 23.62
C LEU A 180 6.05 -2.98 24.21
N GLY A 181 4.93 -3.69 23.99
CA GLY A 181 3.60 -3.25 24.41
C GLY A 181 3.17 -1.94 23.76
N ILE A 182 3.59 -1.70 22.51
CA ILE A 182 3.15 -0.54 21.70
C ILE A 182 1.99 -0.95 20.78
N PRO A 183 1.15 -0.01 20.32
CA PRO A 183 0.00 -0.37 19.50
C PRO A 183 0.39 -1.02 18.17
N HIS A 184 -0.39 -1.98 17.71
CA HIS A 184 -0.15 -2.62 16.41
C HIS A 184 -0.32 -1.62 15.26
N HIS A 185 0.64 -1.56 14.33
CA HIS A 185 0.60 -0.61 13.21
C HIS A 185 -0.61 -0.81 12.29
N GLY A 186 -1.12 -2.04 12.12
CA GLY A 186 -2.36 -2.28 11.38
C GLY A 186 -3.56 -1.54 11.99
N ILE A 187 -3.67 -1.50 13.32
CA ILE A 187 -4.75 -0.78 14.02
C ILE A 187 -4.59 0.73 13.84
N ILE A 188 -3.35 1.24 13.97
CA ILE A 188 -3.05 2.66 13.77
C ILE A 188 -3.38 3.07 12.32
N GLY A 189 -2.97 2.27 11.34
CA GLY A 189 -3.23 2.51 9.92
C GLY A 189 -4.72 2.50 9.60
N ALA A 190 -5.47 1.53 10.12
CA ALA A 190 -6.92 1.45 9.93
C ALA A 190 -7.63 2.69 10.47
N LYS A 191 -7.26 3.14 11.68
CA LYS A 191 -7.81 4.36 12.30
C LYS A 191 -7.48 5.63 11.52
N LEU A 192 -6.28 5.72 10.93
CA LEU A 192 -5.93 6.81 10.02
C LEU A 192 -6.85 6.82 8.79
N LEU A 193 -7.04 5.65 8.17
CA LEU A 193 -7.84 5.50 6.95
C LEU A 193 -9.33 5.74 7.21
N GLU A 194 -9.84 5.33 8.37
CA GLU A 194 -11.18 5.69 8.86
C GLU A 194 -11.35 7.21 8.94
N LYS A 195 -10.39 7.92 9.57
CA LYS A 195 -10.39 9.39 9.63
C LYS A 195 -10.33 10.05 8.26
N TRP A 196 -9.65 9.43 7.30
CA TRP A 196 -9.59 9.89 5.91
C TRP A 196 -10.79 9.45 5.05
N ASN A 197 -11.81 8.82 5.62
CA ASN A 197 -13.00 8.33 4.94
C ASN A 197 -12.70 7.35 3.79
N PHE A 198 -11.71 6.47 3.97
CA PHE A 198 -11.46 5.38 3.04
C PHE A 198 -12.56 4.29 3.16
N PRO A 199 -12.80 3.50 2.11
CA PRO A 199 -13.74 2.39 2.16
C PRO A 199 -13.41 1.35 3.24
N ASP A 200 -14.44 0.77 3.86
CA ASP A 200 -14.32 -0.28 4.89
C ASP A 200 -13.49 -1.48 4.46
N LEU A 201 -13.52 -1.80 3.17
CA LEU A 201 -12.66 -2.82 2.57
C LEU A 201 -11.18 -2.58 2.87
N ILE A 202 -10.70 -1.34 2.65
CA ILE A 202 -9.29 -0.98 2.84
C ILE A 202 -8.98 -0.92 4.33
N ILE A 203 -9.87 -0.33 5.12
CA ILE A 203 -9.73 -0.21 6.59
C ILE A 203 -9.60 -1.60 7.22
N THR A 204 -10.56 -2.50 6.93
CA THR A 204 -10.59 -3.87 7.46
C THR A 204 -9.34 -4.64 7.07
N THR A 205 -8.87 -4.48 5.84
CA THR A 205 -7.67 -5.17 5.35
C THR A 205 -6.42 -4.66 6.04
N VAL A 206 -6.24 -3.35 6.14
CA VAL A 206 -5.10 -2.74 6.83
C VAL A 206 -5.06 -3.16 8.30
N GLU A 207 -6.20 -3.26 8.97
CA GLU A 207 -6.27 -3.72 10.36
C GLU A 207 -5.82 -5.19 10.52
N ASN A 208 -6.24 -6.06 9.60
CA ASN A 208 -6.16 -7.52 9.77
C ASN A 208 -5.11 -8.22 8.89
N HIS A 209 -4.37 -7.53 8.02
CA HIS A 209 -3.47 -8.17 7.06
C HIS A 209 -2.34 -9.01 7.69
N HIS A 210 -2.00 -8.83 8.97
CA HIS A 210 -1.05 -9.70 9.67
C HIS A 210 -1.72 -10.88 10.41
N ASN A 211 -3.05 -10.89 10.52
CA ASN A 211 -3.84 -11.96 11.14
C ASN A 211 -5.19 -12.14 10.42
N PRO A 212 -5.19 -12.64 9.16
CA PRO A 212 -6.41 -12.89 8.38
C PRO A 212 -7.48 -13.70 9.13
N SER A 213 -7.06 -14.64 9.99
CA SER A 213 -7.96 -15.42 10.85
C SER A 213 -8.93 -14.56 11.69
N SER A 214 -8.54 -13.34 12.07
CA SER A 214 -9.41 -12.40 12.81
C SER A 214 -10.51 -11.79 11.95
N ALA A 215 -10.34 -11.78 10.63
CA ALA A 215 -11.29 -11.25 9.66
C ALA A 215 -12.06 -12.33 8.89
N ARG A 216 -11.98 -13.61 9.30
CA ARG A 216 -12.58 -14.74 8.57
C ARG A 216 -14.09 -14.61 8.30
N GLU A 217 -14.83 -13.99 9.22
CA GLU A 217 -16.29 -13.78 9.09
C GLU A 217 -16.62 -12.46 8.36
N SER A 218 -15.61 -11.66 8.01
CA SER A 218 -15.79 -10.43 7.27
C SER A 218 -16.14 -10.74 5.82
N VAL A 219 -16.99 -9.92 5.22
CA VAL A 219 -17.24 -9.92 3.77
C VAL A 219 -15.99 -9.60 2.94
N TYR A 220 -14.91 -9.17 3.59
CA TYR A 220 -13.63 -8.80 2.99
C TYR A 220 -12.52 -9.83 3.22
N SER A 221 -12.79 -10.99 3.83
CA SER A 221 -11.78 -12.01 4.18
C SER A 221 -10.84 -12.35 3.02
N GLU A 222 -11.39 -12.54 1.82
CA GLU A 222 -10.62 -12.86 0.61
C GLU A 222 -9.54 -11.79 0.28
N ILE A 223 -9.87 -10.49 0.41
CA ILE A 223 -8.89 -9.42 0.20
C ILE A 223 -7.87 -9.36 1.32
N VAL A 224 -8.29 -9.57 2.57
CA VAL A 224 -7.36 -9.62 3.72
C VAL A 224 -6.31 -10.71 3.48
N SER A 225 -6.76 -11.88 3.07
CA SER A 225 -5.93 -13.05 2.76
C SER A 225 -5.00 -12.82 1.56
N MET A 226 -5.48 -12.17 0.49
CA MET A 226 -4.63 -11.81 -0.64
C MET A 226 -3.55 -10.78 -0.29
N VAL A 227 -3.88 -9.75 0.49
CA VAL A 227 -2.90 -8.74 0.94
C VAL A 227 -1.89 -9.34 1.91
N HIS A 228 -2.34 -10.21 2.83
CA HIS A 228 -1.47 -10.96 3.73
C HIS A 228 -0.42 -11.77 2.97
N ILE A 229 -0.86 -12.58 2.00
CA ILE A 229 0.06 -13.39 1.16
C ILE A 229 1.02 -12.48 0.39
N SER A 230 0.53 -11.35 -0.08
CA SER A 230 1.36 -10.39 -0.83
C SER A 230 2.44 -9.74 0.05
N ASP A 231 2.11 -9.38 1.29
CA ASP A 231 3.06 -8.86 2.27
C ASP A 231 4.11 -9.91 2.68
N VAL A 232 3.68 -11.16 2.92
CA VAL A 232 4.61 -12.28 3.19
C VAL A 232 5.60 -12.46 2.04
N LEU A 233 5.12 -12.49 0.80
CA LEU A 233 5.98 -12.63 -0.38
C LEU A 233 6.90 -11.42 -0.58
N ALA A 234 6.43 -10.20 -0.30
CA ALA A 234 7.26 -9.00 -0.35
C ALA A 234 8.42 -9.07 0.65
N ASN A 235 8.14 -9.49 1.89
CA ASN A 235 9.16 -9.68 2.94
C ASN A 235 10.17 -10.78 2.58
N LEU A 236 9.75 -11.85 1.91
CA LEU A 236 10.65 -12.90 1.42
C LEU A 236 11.53 -12.42 0.26
N LEU A 237 11.00 -11.61 -0.64
CA LEU A 237 11.74 -11.06 -1.80
C LEU A 237 12.72 -9.96 -1.39
N TYR A 238 12.33 -9.11 -0.43
CA TYR A 238 13.11 -7.96 0.02
C TYR A 238 13.19 -7.87 1.56
N PRO A 239 13.92 -8.79 2.23
CA PRO A 239 14.01 -8.82 3.68
C PRO A 239 14.50 -7.50 4.29
N GLY A 240 13.83 -7.02 5.34
CA GLY A 240 14.17 -5.78 6.04
C GLY A 240 13.56 -4.50 5.47
N ASP A 241 12.96 -4.53 4.28
CA ASP A 241 12.39 -3.34 3.65
C ASP A 241 11.14 -2.83 4.37
N SER A 242 10.33 -3.72 4.93
CA SER A 242 9.14 -3.42 5.73
C SER A 242 9.45 -3.02 7.19
N LEU A 243 10.74 -2.87 7.53
CA LEU A 243 11.27 -2.77 8.90
C LEU A 243 11.17 -4.09 9.71
N SER A 244 10.73 -5.17 9.07
CA SER A 244 10.68 -6.53 9.62
C SER A 244 11.93 -7.33 9.25
N PHE A 245 12.55 -8.01 10.22
CA PHE A 245 13.81 -8.77 10.01
C PHE A 245 13.73 -10.24 10.43
N GLY A 246 12.57 -10.67 10.94
CA GLY A 246 12.29 -12.07 11.24
C GLY A 246 11.61 -12.79 10.08
N ASP A 247 11.39 -14.08 10.25
CA ASP A 247 10.68 -14.88 9.25
C ASP A 247 9.20 -14.47 9.21
N PRO A 248 8.66 -14.09 8.04
CA PRO A 248 7.26 -13.70 7.93
C PRO A 248 6.36 -14.92 8.19
N HIS A 249 5.31 -14.71 8.99
CA HIS A 249 4.30 -15.72 9.24
C HIS A 249 3.26 -15.74 8.12
N LEU A 250 3.01 -16.91 7.55
CA LEU A 250 1.88 -17.16 6.65
C LEU A 250 0.74 -17.79 7.46
N ASP A 251 -0.35 -17.04 7.64
CA ASP A 251 -1.58 -17.53 8.25
C ASP A 251 -2.19 -18.62 7.36
N PRO A 252 -2.41 -19.84 7.87
CA PRO A 252 -3.03 -20.92 7.10
C PRO A 252 -4.41 -20.55 6.53
N GLU A 253 -5.17 -19.68 7.22
CA GLU A 253 -6.48 -19.25 6.74
C GLU A 253 -6.39 -18.49 5.42
N ALA A 254 -5.30 -17.76 5.21
CA ALA A 254 -5.10 -17.03 3.97
C ALA A 254 -5.07 -17.94 2.73
N LEU A 255 -4.54 -19.16 2.88
CA LEU A 255 -4.53 -20.16 1.82
C LEU A 255 -5.86 -20.92 1.68
N ASN A 256 -6.72 -20.91 2.70
CA ASN A 256 -8.06 -21.50 2.62
C ASN A 256 -8.99 -20.58 1.83
N ASP A 257 -8.90 -19.26 2.07
CA ASP A 257 -9.71 -18.25 1.40
C ASP A 257 -9.40 -18.16 -0.09
N ILE A 258 -8.14 -18.32 -0.47
CA ILE A 258 -7.73 -18.27 -1.86
C ILE A 258 -7.50 -19.69 -2.38
N SER A 259 -8.17 -20.08 -3.46
CA SER A 259 -8.06 -21.42 -4.05
C SER A 259 -6.72 -21.68 -4.78
N ILE A 260 -5.59 -21.27 -4.20
CA ILE A 260 -4.24 -21.46 -4.72
C ILE A 260 -3.59 -22.69 -4.08
N LYS A 261 -3.22 -23.66 -4.92
CA LYS A 261 -2.35 -24.77 -4.54
C LYS A 261 -0.90 -24.28 -4.35
N PRO A 262 -0.04 -24.97 -3.58
CA PRO A 262 1.36 -24.57 -3.37
C PRO A 262 2.16 -24.30 -4.66
N LYS A 263 1.96 -25.10 -5.73
CA LYS A 263 2.58 -24.86 -7.04
C LYS A 263 2.15 -23.53 -7.68
N GLY A 264 0.93 -23.07 -7.37
CA GLY A 264 0.42 -21.77 -7.78
C GLY A 264 1.15 -20.61 -7.10
N LEU A 265 1.62 -20.77 -5.87
CA LEU A 265 2.43 -19.75 -5.18
C LEU A 265 3.78 -19.53 -5.86
N LEU A 266 4.45 -20.59 -6.32
CA LEU A 266 5.70 -20.47 -7.09
C LEU A 266 5.49 -19.71 -8.40
N ASN A 267 4.41 -20.05 -9.13
CA ASN A 267 4.06 -19.34 -10.36
C ASN A 267 3.70 -17.87 -10.10
N LEU A 268 3.00 -17.59 -9.01
CA LEU A 268 2.69 -16.23 -8.57
C LEU A 268 3.98 -15.45 -8.28
N LEU A 269 4.94 -16.06 -7.59
CA LEU A 269 6.21 -15.42 -7.26
C LEU A 269 6.98 -15.02 -8.52
N GLU A 270 7.10 -15.92 -9.49
CA GLU A 270 7.80 -15.63 -10.75
C GLU A 270 7.10 -14.54 -11.57
N LYS A 271 5.77 -14.60 -11.70
CA LYS A 271 4.98 -13.52 -12.34
C LYS A 271 5.15 -12.19 -11.60
N SER A 272 5.17 -12.22 -10.27
CA SER A 272 5.32 -11.01 -9.46
C SER A 272 6.70 -10.38 -9.66
N LYS A 273 7.78 -11.17 -9.71
CA LYS A 273 9.13 -10.66 -10.03
C LYS A 273 9.15 -9.96 -11.39
N GLU A 274 8.51 -10.54 -12.41
CA GLU A 274 8.37 -9.91 -13.72
C GLU A 274 7.64 -8.57 -13.62
N MET A 275 6.48 -8.54 -12.95
CA MET A 275 5.69 -7.31 -12.81
C MET A 275 6.40 -6.23 -11.97
N ILE A 276 7.10 -6.62 -10.90
CA ILE A 276 7.94 -5.73 -10.09
C ILE A 276 9.04 -5.10 -10.95
N SER A 277 9.69 -5.90 -11.82
CA SER A 277 10.71 -5.37 -12.74
C SER A 277 10.17 -4.32 -13.71
N LYS A 278 8.89 -4.45 -14.10
CA LYS A 278 8.18 -3.48 -14.96
C LYS A 278 7.67 -2.26 -14.19
N ALA A 279 7.53 -2.34 -12.87
CA ALA A 279 7.06 -1.27 -11.99
C ALA A 279 8.14 -0.24 -11.63
N LYS A 280 9.20 -0.12 -12.43
CA LYS A 280 10.36 0.73 -12.14
C LYS A 280 9.97 2.19 -11.89
N GLU A 281 9.07 2.75 -12.69
CA GLU A 281 8.60 4.13 -12.54
C GLU A 281 7.83 4.39 -11.25
N LEU A 282 7.22 3.36 -10.65
CA LEU A 282 6.61 3.43 -9.32
C LEU A 282 7.65 3.33 -8.21
N LEU A 283 8.68 2.50 -8.40
CA LEU A 283 9.77 2.31 -7.43
C LEU A 283 10.71 3.51 -7.37
N ASP A 284 11.01 4.14 -8.50
CA ASP A 284 11.95 5.26 -8.66
C ASP A 284 11.26 6.63 -8.55
N MET A 285 10.16 6.71 -7.80
CA MET A 285 9.24 7.85 -7.82
C MET A 285 9.79 9.17 -7.30
#